data_AF-A0A392TEZ3-F1
#
_entry.id   AF-A0A392TEZ3-F1
#
_cell.length_a   1.000
_cell.length_b   1.000
_cell.length_c   1.000
_cell.angle_alpha   90.00
_cell.angle_beta   90.00
_cell.angle_gamma   90.00
#
_symmetry.space_group_name_H-M   'P 1'
#
loop_
_entity.id
_entity.type
_entity.pdbx_description
1 polymer ?
#
loop_
_entity_poly.entity_id
_entity_poly.type
_entity_poly.pdbx_seq_one_letter_code
_entity_poly.pdbx_strand_id
1 'polypeptide(L)' 'MNTDEFLNSSTGYERTTRNEDSHDDGGTSVSKPPPRICLPAEVLQSLKDLAPEDALNKLLSSHGAFVPTVADREKALQL' A
#
# COMPACT_ATOMS: atom_id res chain seq x y z
N MET A 1 -63.89 10.45 14.57
CA MET A 1 -63.15 9.20 14.86
C MET A 1 -61.96 9.13 13.93
N ASN A 2 -60.75 9.38 14.45
CA ASN A 2 -59.53 8.69 14.04
C ASN A 2 -58.57 8.73 15.24
N THR A 3 -58.09 7.56 15.61
CA THR A 3 -57.25 7.31 16.79
C THR A 3 -55.85 7.10 16.24
N ASP A 4 -55.00 8.13 16.30
CA ASP A 4 -53.58 8.08 15.94
C ASP A 4 -52.79 7.30 17.02
N GLU A 5 -53.01 5.99 16.98
CA GLU A 5 -51.99 4.99 16.68
C GLU A 5 -50.51 5.30 17.08
N PHE A 6 -50.06 4.56 18.11
CA PHE A 6 -48.71 4.05 18.38
C PHE A 6 -47.58 5.06 18.68
N LEU A 7 -47.24 5.23 19.97
CA LEU A 7 -46.17 4.44 20.62
C LEU A 7 -44.84 4.48 19.85
N ASN A 8 -43.93 5.40 20.19
CA ASN A 8 -42.79 5.06 21.03
C ASN A 8 -41.86 6.25 21.27
N SER A 9 -41.55 6.46 22.55
CA SER A 9 -40.42 7.23 23.04
C SER A 9 -39.12 6.85 22.35
N SER A 10 -38.46 7.81 21.69
CA SER A 10 -37.01 7.77 21.47
C SER A 10 -36.36 9.03 22.05
N THR A 11 -36.49 9.17 23.36
CA THR A 11 -35.61 10.00 24.19
C THR A 11 -34.42 9.13 24.58
N GLY A 12 -33.34 9.13 23.79
CA GLY A 12 -32.24 8.20 24.05
C GLY A 12 -30.92 8.43 23.33
N TYR A 13 -30.64 9.62 22.80
CA TYR A 13 -29.30 9.95 22.30
C TYR A 13 -28.93 11.36 22.71
N GLU A 14 -28.55 11.50 23.97
CA GLU A 14 -27.74 12.60 24.45
C GLU A 14 -26.37 12.51 23.77
N ARG A 15 -26.04 13.50 22.94
CA ARG A 15 -24.78 13.56 22.19
C ARG A 15 -23.65 13.80 23.20
N THR A 16 -22.99 12.73 23.65
CA THR A 16 -21.74 12.84 24.43
C THR A 16 -20.68 13.54 23.57
N THR A 17 -20.32 14.77 23.95
CA THR A 17 -19.10 15.42 23.49
C THR A 17 -17.95 14.74 24.25
N ARG A 18 -17.38 13.68 23.66
CA ARG A 18 -16.19 13.02 24.21
C ARG A 18 -14.98 13.91 23.94
N ASN A 19 -14.72 14.82 24.87
CA ASN A 19 -13.40 15.44 25.03
C ASN A 19 -12.50 14.44 25.76
N GLU A 20 -11.81 13.60 25.00
CA GLU A 20 -10.54 12.97 25.39
C GLU A 20 -9.55 13.45 24.32
N ASP A 21 -8.74 14.49 24.53
CA ASP A 21 -7.55 14.46 25.39
C ASP A 21 -6.94 13.07 25.48
N SER A 22 -6.25 12.65 24.42
CA SER A 22 -5.22 11.63 24.55
C SER A 22 -4.13 11.88 23.52
N HIS A 23 -2.99 12.28 24.08
CA HIS A 23 -1.63 12.17 23.57
C HIS A 23 -1.38 12.69 22.14
N ASP A 24 -0.83 13.92 22.06
CA ASP A 24 0.27 14.16 21.13
C ASP A 24 1.40 13.21 21.56
N ASP A 25 1.28 11.93 21.21
CA ASP A 25 2.46 11.10 21.10
C ASP A 25 3.17 11.72 19.90
N GLY A 26 4.20 12.51 20.19
CA GLY A 26 5.28 12.82 19.27
C GLY A 26 5.98 11.51 18.89
N GLY A 27 5.18 10.59 18.36
CA GLY A 27 5.51 9.26 17.95
C GLY A 27 6.56 9.50 16.92
N THR A 28 7.78 9.16 17.30
CA THR A 28 8.88 9.03 16.36
C THR A 28 8.28 8.28 15.20
N SER A 29 8.09 8.96 14.07
CA SER A 29 7.55 8.32 12.89
C SER A 29 8.63 7.34 12.49
N VAL A 30 8.55 6.12 13.02
CA VAL A 30 9.48 5.04 12.71
C VAL A 30 9.14 4.68 11.28
N SER A 31 9.78 5.40 10.35
CA SER A 31 9.66 5.12 8.94
C SER A 31 10.17 3.69 8.77
N LYS A 32 9.25 2.81 8.38
CA LYS A 32 9.62 1.43 8.08
C LYS A 32 10.70 1.51 7.00
N PRO A 33 11.85 0.83 7.17
CA PRO A 33 12.91 0.93 6.19
C PRO A 33 12.32 0.55 4.82
N PRO A 34 12.74 1.24 3.75
CA PRO A 34 12.24 0.94 2.43
C PRO A 34 12.48 -0.55 2.14
N PRO A 35 11.51 -1.24 1.53
CA PRO A 35 11.65 -2.65 1.21
C PRO A 35 12.93 -2.84 0.39
N ARG A 36 13.82 -3.70 0.88
CA ARG A 36 15.09 -3.98 0.21
C ARG A 36 14.80 -4.97 -0.91
N ILE A 37 14.99 -4.54 -2.14
CA ILE A 37 15.11 -5.44 -3.28
C ILE A 37 16.53 -6.00 -3.31
N CYS A 38 16.66 -7.32 -3.30
CA CYS A 38 17.94 -8.01 -3.44
C CYS A 38 17.97 -8.67 -4.81
N LEU A 39 19.01 -8.38 -5.58
CA LEU A 39 19.29 -9.07 -6.84
C LEU A 39 19.96 -10.42 -6.55
N PRO A 40 19.80 -11.42 -7.45
CA PRO A 40 20.56 -12.66 -7.37
C PRO A 40 22.08 -12.42 -7.33
N ALA A 41 22.81 -13.31 -6.67
CA ALA A 41 24.25 -13.15 -6.46
C ALA A 41 25.02 -13.06 -7.78
N GLU A 42 24.62 -13.82 -8.78
CA GLU A 42 25.21 -13.86 -10.11
C GLU A 42 25.04 -12.52 -10.83
N VAL A 43 23.85 -11.91 -10.69
CA VAL A 43 23.57 -10.58 -11.24
C VAL A 43 24.44 -9.55 -10.53
N LEU A 44 24.53 -9.57 -9.20
CA LEU A 44 25.37 -8.65 -8.44
C LEU A 44 26.86 -8.75 -8.82
N GLN A 45 27.40 -9.96 -8.99
CA GLN A 45 28.78 -10.14 -9.46
C GLN A 45 28.99 -9.54 -10.84
N SER A 46 28.00 -9.68 -11.74
CA SER A 46 28.08 -9.15 -13.10
C SER A 46 28.01 -7.63 -13.19
N LEU A 47 27.55 -6.95 -12.14
CA LEU A 47 27.37 -5.50 -12.06
C LEU A 47 28.40 -4.80 -11.17
N LYS A 48 29.21 -5.57 -10.42
CA LYS A 48 30.12 -5.07 -9.38
C LYS A 48 31.10 -3.98 -9.86
N ASP A 49 31.61 -4.12 -11.08
CA ASP A 49 32.67 -3.26 -11.63
C ASP A 49 32.14 -2.26 -12.67
N LEU A 50 30.83 -2.11 -12.80
CA LEU A 50 30.20 -1.22 -13.76
C LEU A 50 29.80 0.12 -13.12
N ALA A 51 29.80 1.18 -13.93
CA ALA A 51 29.17 2.43 -13.54
C ALA A 51 27.66 2.21 -13.33
N PRO A 52 26.99 3.00 -12.46
CA PRO A 52 25.57 2.83 -12.17
C PRO A 52 24.68 2.82 -13.42
N GLU A 53 24.97 3.68 -14.39
CA GLU A 53 24.22 3.79 -15.65
C GLU A 53 24.41 2.55 -16.52
N ASP A 54 25.66 2.07 -16.65
CA ASP A 54 26.00 0.88 -17.42
C ASP A 54 25.41 -0.39 -16.78
N ALA A 55 25.42 -0.46 -15.45
CA ALA A 55 24.82 -1.55 -14.70
C ALA A 55 23.31 -1.62 -14.95
N LEU A 56 22.61 -0.48 -14.93
CA LEU A 56 21.19 -0.40 -15.24
C LEU A 56 20.92 -0.80 -16.69
N ASN A 57 21.67 -0.26 -17.65
CA ASN A 57 21.51 -0.56 -19.08
C ASN A 57 21.70 -2.06 -19.36
N LYS A 58 22.71 -2.69 -18.74
CA LYS A 58 22.95 -4.13 -18.84
C LYS A 58 21.83 -4.95 -18.22
N LEU A 59 21.30 -4.52 -17.06
CA LEU A 59 20.19 -5.20 -16.39
C LEU A 59 18.91 -5.13 -17.26
N LEU A 60 18.60 -3.97 -17.81
CA LEU A 60 17.46 -3.78 -18.71
C LEU A 60 17.65 -4.52 -20.04
N SER A 61 18.86 -4.61 -20.56
CA SER A 61 19.12 -5.38 -21.80
C SER A 61 19.00 -6.88 -21.59
N SER A 62 19.32 -7.39 -20.40
CA SER A 62 19.27 -8.83 -20.08
C SER A 62 17.93 -9.30 -19.53
N HIS A 63 17.23 -8.45 -18.78
CA HIS A 63 16.00 -8.79 -18.05
C HIS A 63 14.85 -7.81 -18.28
N GLY A 64 15.09 -6.66 -18.91
CA GLY A 64 14.08 -5.62 -19.16
C GLY A 64 13.11 -5.96 -20.28
N ALA A 65 13.29 -7.07 -20.98
CA ALA A 65 12.25 -7.67 -21.80
C ALA A 65 11.22 -8.38 -20.89
N PHE A 66 10.50 -7.62 -20.06
CA PHE A 66 9.25 -8.14 -19.53
C PHE A 66 8.29 -8.27 -20.71
N VAL A 67 8.22 -9.47 -21.28
CA VAL A 67 7.22 -9.82 -22.29
C VAL A 67 5.99 -10.28 -21.50
N PRO A 68 4.90 -9.49 -21.46
CA PRO A 68 3.71 -9.87 -20.72
C PRO A 68 3.21 -11.19 -21.31
N THR A 69 3.25 -12.24 -20.51
CA THR A 69 2.68 -13.53 -20.89
C THR A 69 1.16 -13.38 -21.01
N VAL A 70 0.51 -14.27 -21.76
CA VAL A 70 -0.95 -14.23 -21.91
C VAL A 70 -1.65 -14.21 -20.54
N ALA A 71 -1.11 -14.99 -19.58
CA ALA A 71 -1.50 -15.04 -18.17
C ALA A 71 -1.42 -13.70 -17.43
N ASP A 72 -0.42 -12.87 -17.72
CA ASP A 72 -0.27 -11.55 -17.11
C ASP A 72 -1.32 -10.55 -17.65
N ARG A 73 -1.61 -10.65 -18.96
CA ARG A 73 -2.62 -9.81 -19.63
C ARG A 73 -4.04 -10.13 -19.18
N GLU A 74 -4.38 -11.40 -19.03
CA GLU A 74 -5.71 -11.84 -18.58
C GLU A 74 -5.97 -11.48 -17.10
N LYS A 75 -4.94 -11.31 -16.28
CA LYS A 75 -5.06 -10.76 -14.91
C LYS A 75 -5.27 -9.25 -14.91
N ALA A 76 -4.60 -8.51 -15.80
CA ALA A 76 -4.79 -7.07 -15.93
C ALA A 76 -6.20 -6.66 -16.43
N LEU A 77 -6.87 -7.56 -17.15
CA LEU A 77 -8.22 -7.34 -17.68
C LEU A 77 -9.35 -7.74 -16.73
N GLN A 78 -9.05 -8.34 -15.57
CA GLN A 78 -10.05 -8.73 -14.56
C GLN A 78 -10.49 -7.56 -13.65
N LEU A 79 -10.48 -6.33 -14.16
CA LEU A 79 -10.97 -5.12 -13.48
C LEU A 79 -12.49 -5.05 -13.45
#